data_AF-B9XQ32-F1
#
_entry.id   AF-B9XQ32-F1
#
_cell.length_a   1.000
_cell.length_b   1.000
_cell.length_c   1.000
_cell.angle_alpha   90.00
_cell.angle_beta   90.00
_cell.angle_gamma   90.00
#
_symmetry.space_group_name_H-M   'P 1'
#
loop_
_entity.id
_entity.type
_entity.pdbx_description
1 polymer ?
#
loop_
_entity_poly.entity_id
_entity_poly.type
_entity_poly.pdbx_seq_one_letter_code
_entity_poly.pdbx_strand_id
1 'polypeptide(L)'
;MVVGADGKTRRACRSEDSASLVRMLALPSEDLPKNLREMELPYPEICEILLERRQTEFLINAYQQSSDARVRSYLVSRVLYYIEEPAVLAVFRAQLSEEEDEESYYVANYVAKTGDTKALKILNCHYYLYPVSSVQWSDTVELFGKFGYRPAIPNLIESLDAASFNLVDAAEESLEKLYPDSPRKFESLEAARDYFTKRAEEERKREEVKR
;
A
#
# COMPACT_ATOMS: atom_id res chain seq x y z
N MET A 1 -32.47 -48.79 25.70
CA MET A 1 -32.79 -48.60 24.27
C MET A 1 -34.02 -47.70 24.25
N VAL A 2 -33.91 -46.41 23.92
CA VAL A 2 -33.59 -45.89 22.58
C VAL A 2 -32.41 -44.92 22.62
N VAL A 3 -31.61 -44.97 21.56
CA VAL A 3 -30.30 -44.35 21.32
C VAL A 3 -30.42 -43.45 20.10
N GLY A 4 -29.83 -42.24 20.17
CA GLY A 4 -29.30 -41.45 19.04
C GLY A 4 -30.31 -40.77 18.12
N ALA A 5 -30.01 -39.69 17.42
CA ALA A 5 -28.80 -38.88 17.34
C ALA A 5 -29.17 -37.61 16.57
N ASP A 6 -28.95 -36.44 17.18
CA ASP A 6 -28.54 -35.25 16.42
C ASP A 6 -27.97 -34.22 17.39
N GLY A 7 -26.83 -34.61 17.99
CA GLY A 7 -25.90 -33.70 18.64
C GLY A 7 -25.17 -32.86 17.61
N LYS A 8 -25.89 -31.99 16.88
CA LYS A 8 -25.26 -30.93 16.09
C LYS A 8 -24.84 -29.81 17.03
N THR A 9 -23.68 -30.00 17.64
CA THR A 9 -22.88 -28.87 18.13
C THR A 9 -22.62 -27.98 16.92
N ARG A 10 -23.31 -26.84 16.83
CA ARG A 10 -22.91 -25.78 15.89
C ARG A 10 -21.47 -25.43 16.26
N ARG A 11 -20.53 -25.88 15.43
CA ARG A 11 -19.15 -25.42 15.47
C ARG A 11 -19.25 -23.93 15.15
N ALA A 12 -19.21 -23.09 16.19
CA ALA A 12 -18.94 -21.67 15.99
C ALA A 12 -17.68 -21.63 15.14
N CYS A 13 -17.78 -21.04 13.93
CA CYS A 13 -16.59 -20.54 13.26
C CYS A 13 -15.89 -19.71 14.32
N ARG A 14 -14.70 -20.15 14.76
CA ARG A 14 -13.82 -19.31 15.56
C ARG A 14 -13.62 -18.06 14.71
N SER A 15 -14.27 -16.96 15.11
CA SER A 15 -13.85 -15.63 14.70
C SER A 15 -12.36 -15.55 15.00
N GLU A 16 -11.59 -14.97 14.09
CA GLU A 16 -10.19 -14.66 14.29
C GLU A 16 -9.97 -14.16 15.74
N ASP A 17 -9.00 -14.78 16.43
CA ASP A 17 -8.80 -14.67 17.88
C ASP A 17 -8.93 -13.22 18.37
N SER A 18 -9.86 -12.97 19.29
CA SER A 18 -9.90 -11.71 20.03
C SER A 18 -8.55 -11.50 20.71
N ALA A 19 -7.87 -10.41 20.37
CA ALA A 19 -6.59 -10.05 20.97
C ALA A 19 -6.76 -8.74 21.72
N SER A 20 -6.26 -8.67 22.95
CA SER A 20 -6.17 -7.38 23.62
C SER A 20 -5.14 -6.50 22.90
N LEU A 21 -5.39 -5.20 22.90
CA LEU A 21 -4.50 -4.20 22.31
C LEU A 21 -3.08 -4.26 22.92
N VAL A 22 -2.98 -4.70 24.19
CA VAL A 22 -1.72 -5.02 24.89
C VAL A 22 -0.96 -6.15 24.19
N ARG A 23 -1.65 -7.25 23.86
CA ARG A 23 -1.05 -8.38 23.15
C ARG A 23 -0.70 -8.01 21.71
N MET A 24 -1.55 -7.20 21.07
CA MET A 24 -1.31 -6.74 19.71
C MET A 24 -0.07 -5.84 19.67
N LEU A 25 -0.01 -4.76 20.44
CA LEU A 25 1.10 -3.81 20.31
C LEU A 25 2.40 -4.30 20.98
N ALA A 26 2.34 -5.42 21.72
CA ALA A 26 3.43 -5.91 22.55
C ALA A 26 4.00 -4.82 23.49
N LEU A 27 3.18 -3.83 23.85
CA LEU A 27 3.54 -2.72 24.71
C LEU A 27 3.23 -3.04 26.17
N PRO A 28 4.02 -2.50 27.12
CA PRO A 28 3.65 -2.53 28.54
C PRO A 28 2.25 -1.95 28.74
N SER A 29 1.45 -2.58 29.60
CA SER A 29 0.06 -2.13 29.78
C SER A 29 0.01 -0.68 30.24
N GLU A 30 0.98 -0.22 31.05
CA GLU A 30 1.10 1.15 31.53
C GLU A 30 1.17 2.22 30.44
N ASP A 31 1.65 1.89 29.25
CA ASP A 31 1.79 2.83 28.13
C ASP A 31 0.51 2.96 27.31
N LEU A 32 -0.48 2.10 27.55
CA LEU A 32 -1.76 2.13 26.86
C LEU A 32 -2.76 3.06 27.56
N PRO A 33 -3.55 3.86 26.83
CA PRO A 33 -4.71 4.53 27.38
C PRO A 33 -5.61 3.54 28.13
N LYS A 34 -6.05 3.90 29.34
CA LYS A 34 -6.79 2.98 30.25
C LYS A 34 -7.98 2.30 29.58
N ASN A 35 -8.70 3.02 28.72
CA ASN A 35 -9.85 2.52 27.99
C ASN A 35 -9.52 1.55 26.84
N LEU A 36 -8.25 1.40 26.44
CA LEU A 36 -7.80 0.44 25.42
C LEU A 36 -7.28 -0.87 26.02
N ARG A 37 -6.83 -0.84 27.28
CA ARG A 37 -6.23 -2.02 27.96
C ARG A 37 -7.23 -3.17 28.15
N GLU A 38 -8.50 -2.83 28.32
CA GLU A 38 -9.57 -3.76 28.69
C GLU A 38 -10.43 -4.17 27.49
N MET A 39 -10.14 -3.67 26.29
CA MET A 39 -10.90 -3.97 25.08
C MET A 39 -10.45 -5.30 24.47
N GLU A 40 -11.37 -6.27 24.44
CA GLU A 40 -11.26 -7.50 23.63
C GLU A 40 -12.07 -7.30 22.35
N LEU A 41 -11.46 -6.69 21.33
CA LEU A 41 -12.08 -6.43 20.05
C LEU A 41 -11.37 -7.19 18.93
N PRO A 42 -12.07 -7.53 17.82
CA PRO A 42 -11.44 -7.87 16.56
C PRO A 42 -10.37 -6.85 16.14
N TYR A 43 -9.29 -7.35 15.55
CA TYR A 43 -8.15 -6.52 15.10
C TYR A 43 -8.52 -5.31 14.23
N PRO A 44 -9.47 -5.39 13.26
CA PRO A 44 -9.86 -4.23 12.47
C PRO A 44 -10.38 -3.06 13.31
N GLU A 45 -11.21 -3.35 14.32
CA GLU A 45 -11.84 -2.36 15.19
C GLU A 45 -10.79 -1.67 16.09
N ILE A 46 -9.76 -2.40 16.49
CA ILE A 46 -8.61 -1.82 17.19
C ILE A 46 -7.89 -0.80 16.31
N CYS A 47 -7.63 -1.13 15.04
CA CYS A 47 -6.94 -0.21 14.13
C CYS A 47 -7.76 1.04 13.85
N GLU A 48 -9.08 0.92 13.71
CA GLU A 48 -10.00 2.06 13.57
C GLU A 48 -9.92 2.99 14.78
N ILE A 49 -10.00 2.45 16.00
CA ILE A 49 -9.89 3.25 17.22
C ILE A 49 -8.52 3.94 17.33
N LEU A 50 -7.43 3.24 16.98
CA LEU A 50 -6.09 3.84 16.98
C LEU A 50 -5.96 4.96 15.95
N LEU A 51 -6.51 4.76 14.76
CA LEU A 51 -6.53 5.76 13.68
C LEU A 51 -7.38 6.97 14.04
N GLU A 52 -8.55 6.78 14.64
CA GLU A 52 -9.43 7.88 15.09
C GLU A 52 -8.77 8.75 16.17
N ARG A 53 -8.02 8.13 17.08
CA ARG A 53 -7.36 8.86 18.18
C ARG A 53 -6.15 9.66 17.74
N ARG A 54 -5.49 9.28 16.63
CA ARG A 54 -4.31 9.97 16.07
C ARG A 54 -3.25 10.31 17.12
N GLN A 55 -2.96 9.38 18.04
CA GLN A 55 -1.89 9.55 19.02
C GLN A 55 -0.54 9.24 18.33
N THR A 56 -0.13 10.08 17.39
CA THR A 56 0.96 9.80 16.44
C THR A 56 2.27 9.44 17.11
N GLU A 57 2.68 10.16 18.17
CA GLU A 57 3.91 9.87 18.90
C GLU A 57 3.87 8.46 19.54
N PHE A 58 2.75 8.11 20.16
CA PHE A 58 2.54 6.78 20.73
C PHE A 58 2.60 5.70 19.64
N LEU A 59 1.93 5.91 18.51
CA LEU A 59 1.88 4.94 17.41
C LEU A 59 3.24 4.74 16.74
N ILE A 60 4.01 5.82 16.56
CA ILE A 60 5.39 5.77 16.06
C ILE A 60 6.27 4.99 17.05
N ASN A 61 6.18 5.29 18.36
CA ASN A 61 6.95 4.58 19.37
C ASN A 61 6.59 3.09 19.41
N ALA A 62 5.29 2.75 19.33
CA ALA A 62 4.81 1.38 19.26
C ALA A 62 5.38 0.63 18.06
N TYR A 63 5.37 1.28 16.88
CA TYR A 63 5.92 0.73 15.67
C TYR A 63 7.43 0.48 15.77
N GLN A 64 8.20 1.46 16.26
CA GLN A 64 9.65 1.37 16.36
C GLN A 64 10.15 0.38 17.42
N GLN A 65 9.39 0.19 18.50
CA GLN A 65 9.76 -0.72 19.60
C GLN A 65 9.31 -2.16 19.36
N SER A 66 8.36 -2.39 18.44
CA SER A 66 7.82 -3.72 18.20
C SER A 66 8.78 -4.62 17.41
N SER A 67 9.15 -5.75 18.02
CA SER A 67 9.87 -6.82 17.34
C SER A 67 8.97 -7.76 16.53
N ASP A 68 7.65 -7.73 16.73
CA ASP A 68 6.71 -8.58 15.98
C ASP A 68 6.39 -7.94 14.61
N ALA A 69 6.86 -8.57 13.54
CA ALA A 69 6.68 -8.09 12.17
C ALA A 69 5.21 -7.95 11.76
N ARG A 70 4.31 -8.79 12.29
CA ARG A 70 2.87 -8.68 11.97
C ARG A 70 2.30 -7.41 12.57
N VAL A 71 2.66 -7.11 13.81
CA VAL A 71 2.23 -5.91 14.53
C VAL A 71 2.70 -4.66 13.80
N ARG A 72 3.96 -4.64 13.40
CA ARG A 72 4.52 -3.54 12.58
C ARG A 72 3.78 -3.39 11.25
N SER A 73 3.60 -4.47 10.50
CA SER A 73 2.86 -4.45 9.24
C SER A 73 1.44 -3.90 9.42
N TYR A 74 0.71 -4.30 10.47
CA TYR A 74 -0.62 -3.76 10.77
C TYR A 74 -0.59 -2.28 11.14
N LEU A 75 0.32 -1.87 12.03
CA LEU A 75 0.46 -0.46 12.41
C LEU A 75 0.75 0.42 11.19
N VAL A 76 1.63 -0.04 10.29
CA VAL A 76 1.96 0.68 9.06
C VAL A 76 0.76 0.68 8.11
N SER A 77 0.28 -0.48 7.67
CA SER A 77 -0.72 -0.62 6.60
C SER A 77 -2.13 -0.15 6.97
N ARG A 78 -2.51 -0.17 8.25
CA ARG A 78 -3.88 0.14 8.71
C ARG A 78 -4.01 1.43 9.49
N VAL A 79 -2.91 1.95 10.05
CA VAL A 79 -2.98 3.11 10.94
C VAL A 79 -2.08 4.24 10.44
N LEU A 80 -0.76 4.07 10.53
CA LEU A 80 0.22 5.12 10.23
C LEU A 80 0.16 5.58 8.76
N TYR A 81 -0.13 4.68 7.82
CA TYR A 81 -0.28 5.03 6.40
C TYR A 81 -1.39 6.06 6.13
N TYR A 82 -2.40 6.16 7.01
CA TYR A 82 -3.53 7.09 6.89
C TYR A 82 -3.39 8.35 7.78
N ILE A 83 -2.26 8.49 8.48
CA ILE A 83 -1.94 9.67 9.29
C ILE A 83 -0.97 10.54 8.50
N GLU A 84 -1.49 11.61 7.89
CA GLU A 84 -0.71 12.58 7.10
C GLU A 84 -0.02 13.61 7.98
N GLU A 85 0.98 13.18 8.75
CA GLU A 85 1.74 14.06 9.65
C GLU A 85 3.24 14.04 9.33
N PRO A 86 3.95 15.19 9.45
CA PRO A 86 5.39 15.27 9.18
C PRO A 86 6.24 14.29 10.00
N ALA A 87 5.80 13.95 11.21
CA ALA A 87 6.48 12.99 12.07
C ALA A 87 6.48 11.57 11.48
N VAL A 88 5.34 11.12 10.94
CA VAL A 88 5.22 9.81 10.27
C VAL A 88 6.11 9.78 9.03
N LEU A 89 6.04 10.85 8.21
CA LEU A 89 6.89 10.99 7.03
C LEU A 89 8.38 10.90 7.34
N ALA A 90 8.84 11.57 8.41
CA ALA A 90 10.24 11.55 8.82
C ALA A 90 10.71 10.14 9.18
N VAL A 91 9.88 9.39 9.92
CA VAL A 91 10.15 8.02 10.32
C VAL A 91 10.17 7.09 9.10
N PHE A 92 9.14 7.14 8.26
CA PHE A 92 9.05 6.31 7.05
C PHE A 92 10.17 6.59 6.04
N ARG A 93 10.60 7.85 5.89
CA ARG A 93 11.78 8.18 5.06
C ARG A 93 13.06 7.52 5.57
N ALA A 94 13.24 7.46 6.89
CA ALA A 94 14.41 6.82 7.49
C ALA A 94 14.37 5.28 7.36
N GLN A 95 13.19 4.70 7.13
CA GLN A 95 12.97 3.26 7.05
C GLN A 95 12.66 2.76 5.63
N LEU A 96 12.86 3.58 4.60
CA LEU A 96 12.78 3.12 3.22
C LEU A 96 13.67 1.89 3.02
N SER A 97 13.08 0.83 2.50
CA SER A 97 13.68 -0.48 2.31
C SER A 97 13.41 -0.98 0.89
N GLU A 98 14.28 -1.85 0.38
CA GLU A 98 14.12 -2.58 -0.89
C GLU A 98 13.61 -4.02 -0.65
N GLU A 99 13.31 -4.39 0.61
CA GLU A 99 12.70 -5.67 0.94
C GLU A 99 11.29 -5.78 0.36
N GLU A 100 10.93 -6.94 -0.16
CA GLU A 100 9.69 -7.18 -0.91
C GLU A 100 8.54 -7.63 0.02
N ASP A 101 8.38 -6.95 1.15
CA ASP A 101 7.32 -7.20 2.12
C ASP A 101 6.26 -6.10 2.15
N GLU A 102 5.09 -6.43 2.73
CA GLU A 102 3.96 -5.50 2.80
C GLU A 102 4.31 -4.21 3.59
N GLU A 103 5.10 -4.32 4.66
CA GLU A 103 5.51 -3.17 5.47
C GLU A 103 6.31 -2.17 4.62
N SER A 104 7.32 -2.67 3.91
CA SER A 104 8.21 -1.91 3.02
C SER A 104 7.44 -1.24 1.88
N TYR A 105 6.44 -1.94 1.31
CA TYR A 105 5.54 -1.36 0.32
C TYR A 105 4.82 -0.11 0.85
N TYR A 106 4.13 -0.22 1.99
CA TYR A 106 3.33 0.89 2.52
C TYR A 106 4.21 2.06 2.97
N VAL A 107 5.39 1.78 3.53
CA VAL A 107 6.40 2.80 3.86
C VAL A 107 6.83 3.54 2.58
N ALA A 108 7.24 2.81 1.54
CA ALA A 108 7.67 3.42 0.27
C ALA A 108 6.53 4.20 -0.40
N ASN A 109 5.32 3.63 -0.48
CA ASN A 109 4.16 4.30 -1.07
C ASN A 109 3.82 5.60 -0.32
N TYR A 110 3.78 5.56 1.02
CA TYR A 110 3.52 6.77 1.82
C TYR A 110 4.52 7.88 1.51
N VAL A 111 5.81 7.56 1.47
CA VAL A 111 6.86 8.54 1.17
C VAL A 111 6.73 9.04 -0.28
N ALA A 112 6.39 8.17 -1.22
CA ALA A 112 6.16 8.50 -2.62
C ALA A 112 4.97 9.46 -2.82
N LYS A 113 3.96 9.48 -1.93
CA LYS A 113 2.87 10.49 -1.96
C LYS A 113 3.37 11.93 -1.86
N THR A 114 4.61 12.14 -1.42
CA THR A 114 5.27 13.46 -1.34
C THR A 114 6.08 13.83 -2.59
N GLY A 115 6.14 12.95 -3.58
CA GLY A 115 6.98 13.11 -4.77
C GLY A 115 8.44 12.75 -4.55
N ASP A 116 8.74 12.03 -3.47
CA ASP A 116 10.10 11.57 -3.17
C ASP A 116 10.57 10.57 -4.24
N THR A 117 11.57 10.97 -5.03
CA THR A 117 12.05 10.18 -6.16
C THR A 117 12.74 8.88 -5.74
N LYS A 118 13.30 8.81 -4.53
CA LYS A 118 13.91 7.57 -4.03
C LYS A 118 12.82 6.54 -3.76
N ALA A 119 11.73 6.95 -3.12
CA ALA A 119 10.59 6.09 -2.85
C ALA A 119 9.89 5.64 -4.16
N LEU A 120 9.68 6.56 -5.12
CA LEU A 120 9.15 6.22 -6.44
C LEU A 120 10.06 5.21 -7.17
N LYS A 121 11.39 5.37 -7.06
CA LYS A 121 12.34 4.40 -7.62
C LYS A 121 12.21 3.02 -7.00
N ILE A 122 12.15 2.93 -5.67
CA ILE A 122 11.97 1.65 -4.96
C ILE A 122 10.70 0.95 -5.45
N LEU A 123 9.56 1.64 -5.47
CA LEU A 123 8.29 1.06 -5.94
C LEU A 123 8.37 0.60 -7.40
N ASN A 124 9.08 1.35 -8.26
CA ASN A 124 9.25 1.01 -9.66
C ASN A 124 10.19 -0.17 -9.90
N CYS A 125 11.27 -0.29 -9.12
CA CYS A 125 12.23 -1.38 -9.22
C CYS A 125 11.65 -2.71 -8.75
N HIS A 126 10.72 -2.68 -7.78
CA HIS A 126 10.05 -3.85 -7.23
C HIS A 126 8.58 -3.94 -7.69
N TYR A 127 8.30 -3.49 -8.91
CA TYR A 127 6.96 -3.48 -9.47
C TYR A 127 6.35 -4.89 -9.48
N TYR A 128 5.15 -5.05 -8.92
CA TYR A 128 4.47 -6.34 -8.69
C TYR A 128 5.19 -7.38 -7.82
N LEU A 129 6.27 -7.03 -7.12
CA LEU A 129 6.96 -7.97 -6.23
C LEU A 129 6.39 -7.95 -4.81
N TYR A 130 5.78 -6.83 -4.40
CA TYR A 130 5.15 -6.73 -3.08
C TYR A 130 3.82 -7.49 -2.99
N PRO A 131 3.52 -8.14 -1.84
CA PRO A 131 2.31 -8.93 -1.63
C PRO A 131 1.09 -8.06 -1.30
N VAL A 132 0.75 -7.10 -2.16
CA VAL A 132 -0.39 -6.18 -2.00
C VAL A 132 -1.41 -6.33 -3.12
N SER A 133 -2.65 -5.89 -2.90
CA SER A 133 -3.71 -6.05 -3.91
C SER A 133 -3.53 -5.12 -5.11
N SER A 134 -4.24 -5.39 -6.20
CA SER A 134 -4.24 -4.52 -7.38
C SER A 134 -4.75 -3.10 -7.09
N VAL A 135 -5.59 -2.93 -6.06
CA VAL A 135 -6.06 -1.61 -5.60
C VAL A 135 -4.90 -0.80 -5.00
N GLN A 136 -4.01 -1.45 -4.25
CA GLN A 136 -2.81 -0.76 -3.77
C GLN A 136 -1.89 -0.43 -4.95
N TRP A 137 -1.70 -1.36 -5.88
CA TRP A 137 -0.89 -1.09 -7.06
C TRP A 137 -1.45 0.05 -7.92
N SER A 138 -2.77 0.25 -8.01
CA SER A 138 -3.35 1.40 -8.70
C SER A 138 -2.94 2.72 -8.04
N ASP A 139 -2.92 2.79 -6.70
CA ASP A 139 -2.42 3.98 -5.99
C ASP A 139 -0.96 4.28 -6.39
N THR A 140 -0.09 3.25 -6.42
CA THR A 140 1.32 3.43 -6.80
C THR A 140 1.47 3.94 -8.23
N VAL A 141 0.70 3.36 -9.16
CA VAL A 141 0.70 3.76 -10.57
C VAL A 141 0.27 5.21 -10.73
N GLU A 142 -0.80 5.64 -10.05
CA GLU A 142 -1.24 7.03 -10.05
C GLU A 142 -0.15 8.00 -9.58
N LEU A 143 0.66 7.61 -8.58
CA LEU A 143 1.77 8.43 -8.10
C LEU A 143 2.83 8.64 -9.20
N PHE A 144 3.11 7.64 -10.03
CA PHE A 144 4.05 7.79 -11.15
C PHE A 144 3.58 8.86 -12.14
N GLY A 145 2.29 8.82 -12.53
CA GLY A 145 1.71 9.83 -13.41
C GLY A 145 1.67 11.20 -12.76
N LYS A 146 1.19 11.28 -11.51
CA LYS A 146 1.07 12.53 -10.72
C LYS A 146 2.39 13.27 -10.61
N PHE A 147 3.49 12.55 -10.38
CA PHE A 147 4.82 13.15 -10.21
C PHE A 147 5.68 13.15 -11.47
N GLY A 148 5.12 12.74 -12.62
CA GLY A 148 5.85 12.73 -13.89
C GLY A 148 7.05 11.79 -13.87
N TYR A 149 6.97 10.68 -13.14
CA TYR A 149 8.08 9.75 -12.94
C TYR A 149 8.30 8.86 -14.18
N ARG A 150 8.97 9.44 -15.19
CA ARG A 150 9.25 8.81 -16.49
C ARG A 150 9.87 7.41 -16.44
N PRO A 151 10.75 7.05 -15.48
CA PRO A 151 11.29 5.68 -15.42
C PRO A 151 10.23 4.58 -15.25
N ALA A 152 9.00 4.91 -14.83
CA ALA A 152 7.90 3.96 -14.71
C ALA A 152 7.12 3.69 -15.99
N ILE A 153 7.39 4.41 -17.09
CA ILE A 153 6.65 4.25 -18.36
C ILE A 153 6.53 2.77 -18.81
N PRO A 154 7.58 1.93 -18.78
CA PRO A 154 7.43 0.52 -19.16
C PRO A 154 6.43 -0.25 -18.28
N ASN A 155 6.48 -0.06 -16.96
CA ASN A 155 5.58 -0.70 -16.01
C ASN A 155 4.13 -0.19 -16.16
N LEU A 156 3.96 1.10 -16.46
CA LEU A 156 2.66 1.68 -16.77
C LEU A 156 2.06 1.06 -18.04
N ILE A 157 2.85 0.91 -19.10
CA ILE A 157 2.41 0.26 -20.35
C ILE A 157 2.03 -1.20 -20.10
N GLU A 158 2.83 -1.95 -19.33
CA GLU A 158 2.52 -3.33 -18.94
C GLU A 158 1.18 -3.42 -18.17
N SER A 159 0.88 -2.42 -17.36
CA SER A 159 -0.33 -2.39 -16.53
C SER A 159 -1.63 -2.20 -17.32
N LEU A 160 -1.55 -1.77 -18.59
CA LEU A 160 -2.71 -1.75 -19.49
C LEU A 160 -3.21 -3.17 -19.81
N ASP A 161 -2.38 -4.19 -19.65
CA ASP A 161 -2.75 -5.60 -19.84
C ASP A 161 -3.18 -6.28 -18.52
N ALA A 162 -3.29 -5.53 -17.41
CA ALA A 162 -3.69 -6.08 -16.13
C ALA A 162 -5.16 -6.54 -16.14
N ALA A 163 -5.45 -7.65 -15.45
CA ALA A 163 -6.83 -8.14 -15.27
C ALA A 163 -7.69 -7.25 -14.34
N SER A 164 -7.08 -6.26 -13.69
CA SER A 164 -7.73 -5.37 -12.73
C SER A 164 -8.07 -4.04 -13.38
N PHE A 165 -9.36 -3.74 -13.56
CA PHE A 165 -9.80 -2.46 -14.15
C PHE A 165 -9.26 -1.24 -13.42
N ASN A 166 -9.23 -1.24 -12.08
CA ASN A 166 -8.64 -0.12 -11.31
C ASN A 166 -7.18 0.18 -11.70
N LEU A 167 -6.43 -0.85 -12.09
CA LEU A 167 -5.02 -0.72 -12.40
C LEU A 167 -4.81 -0.31 -13.86
N VAL A 168 -5.65 -0.83 -14.75
CA VAL A 168 -5.71 -0.39 -16.15
C VAL A 168 -6.07 1.10 -16.22
N ASP A 169 -7.14 1.53 -15.54
CA ASP A 169 -7.60 2.92 -15.51
C ASP A 169 -6.52 3.84 -14.95
N ALA A 170 -5.91 3.48 -13.81
CA ALA A 170 -4.82 4.23 -13.21
C ALA A 170 -3.60 4.35 -14.15
N ALA A 171 -3.28 3.29 -14.89
CA ALA A 171 -2.18 3.27 -15.83
C ALA A 171 -2.44 4.16 -17.05
N GLU A 172 -3.64 4.09 -17.63
CA GLU A 172 -4.05 4.97 -18.74
C GLU A 172 -3.98 6.43 -18.32
N GLU A 173 -4.60 6.81 -17.19
CA GLU A 173 -4.53 8.18 -16.67
C GLU A 173 -3.10 8.64 -16.40
N SER A 174 -2.24 7.76 -15.89
CA SER A 174 -0.85 8.09 -15.60
C SER A 174 -0.03 8.29 -16.87
N LEU A 175 -0.29 7.49 -17.91
CA LEU A 175 0.33 7.66 -19.23
C LEU A 175 -0.16 8.94 -19.92
N GLU A 176 -1.43 9.29 -19.81
CA GLU A 176 -1.96 10.57 -20.30
C GLU A 176 -1.30 11.77 -19.60
N LYS A 177 -1.05 11.68 -18.28
CA LYS A 177 -0.31 12.73 -17.53
C LYS A 177 1.13 12.88 -18.03
N LEU A 178 1.78 11.77 -18.42
CA LEU A 178 3.16 11.75 -18.94
C LEU A 178 3.25 12.19 -20.42
N TYR A 179 2.18 11.96 -21.18
CA TYR A 179 2.02 12.29 -22.60
C TYR A 179 0.73 13.09 -22.83
N PRO A 180 0.69 14.37 -22.41
CA PRO A 180 -0.54 15.18 -22.46
C PRO A 180 -1.05 15.47 -23.88
N ASP A 181 -0.27 15.13 -24.90
CA ASP A 181 -0.64 15.18 -26.32
C ASP A 181 -1.26 13.87 -26.85
N SER A 182 -1.45 12.86 -26.00
CA SER A 182 -2.11 11.61 -26.38
C SER A 182 -3.58 11.80 -26.75
N PRO A 183 -4.15 10.88 -27.56
CA PRO A 183 -5.59 10.73 -27.63
C PRO A 183 -6.18 10.56 -26.23
N ARG A 184 -7.33 11.20 -25.98
CA ARG A 184 -8.08 11.05 -24.71
C ARG A 184 -8.87 9.75 -24.60
N LYS A 185 -8.96 9.02 -25.72
CA LYS A 185 -9.69 7.76 -25.85
C LYS A 185 -9.04 6.94 -26.93
N PHE A 186 -8.84 5.67 -26.62
CA PHE A 186 -8.44 4.65 -27.57
C PHE A 186 -9.62 3.74 -27.89
N GLU A 187 -9.60 3.11 -29.07
CA GLU A 187 -10.62 2.15 -29.47
C GLU A 187 -10.52 0.83 -28.69
N SER A 188 -9.34 0.54 -28.12
CA SER A 188 -9.05 -0.62 -27.29
C SER A 188 -7.81 -0.37 -26.42
N LEU A 189 -7.63 -1.20 -25.38
CA LEU A 189 -6.40 -1.21 -24.55
C LEU A 189 -5.15 -1.56 -25.38
N GLU A 190 -5.30 -2.44 -26.37
CA GLU A 190 -4.23 -2.77 -27.32
C GLU A 190 -3.78 -1.53 -28.10
N ALA A 191 -4.73 -0.72 -28.59
CA ALA A 191 -4.42 0.52 -29.29
C ALA A 191 -3.72 1.55 -28.37
N ALA A 192 -4.14 1.64 -27.10
CA ALA A 192 -3.49 2.48 -26.10
C ALA A 192 -2.04 2.04 -25.85
N ARG A 193 -1.83 0.73 -25.63
CA ARG A 193 -0.51 0.13 -25.40
C ARG A 193 0.43 0.37 -26.57
N ASP A 194 -0.03 0.13 -27.79
CA ASP A 194 0.77 0.33 -29.00
C ASP A 194 1.16 1.81 -29.17
N TYR A 195 0.22 2.72 -28.93
CA TYR A 195 0.47 4.15 -28.96
C TYR A 195 1.54 4.57 -27.95
N PHE A 196 1.37 4.21 -26.67
CA PHE A 196 2.30 4.63 -25.62
C PHE A 196 3.67 3.95 -25.74
N THR A 197 3.73 2.70 -26.21
CA THR A 197 4.98 2.01 -26.52
C THR A 197 5.76 2.77 -27.58
N LYS A 198 5.11 3.09 -28.71
CA LYS A 198 5.74 3.86 -29.79
C LYS A 198 6.21 5.23 -29.29
N ARG A 199 5.39 5.91 -28.48
CA ARG A 199 5.73 7.23 -27.93
C ARG A 199 6.97 7.19 -27.04
N ALA A 200 7.05 6.19 -26.16
CA ALA A 200 8.20 5.97 -25.28
C ALA A 200 9.50 5.70 -26.07
N GLU A 201 9.41 4.90 -27.13
CA GLU A 201 10.56 4.63 -28.01
C GLU A 201 11.04 5.87 -28.76
N GLU A 202 10.12 6.68 -29.27
CA GLU A 202 10.45 7.95 -29.95
C GLU A 202 11.14 8.92 -28.99
N GLU A 203 10.68 9.01 -27.75
CA GLU A 203 11.30 9.83 -26.72
C GLU A 203 12.72 9.36 -26.41
N ARG A 204 12.91 8.07 -26.14
CA ARG A 204 14.24 7.49 -25.86
C ARG A 204 15.25 7.78 -26.97
N LYS A 205 14.85 7.59 -28.23
CA LYS A 205 15.70 7.89 -29.40
C LYS A 205 16.09 9.37 -29.46
N ARG A 206 15.17 10.29 -29.13
CA ARG A 206 15.48 11.73 -29.10
C ARG A 206 16.45 12.10 -27.98
N GLU A 207 16.40 11.40 -26.84
CA GLU A 207 17.33 11.62 -25.74
C GLU A 207 18.73 11.08 -26.04
N GLU A 208 18.83 9.93 -26.71
CA GLU A 208 20.10 9.34 -27.15
C GLU A 208 20.85 10.26 -28.13
N VAL A 209 20.14 10.89 -29.07
CA VAL A 209 20.74 11.83 -30.04
C VAL A 209 21.25 13.12 -29.38
N LYS A 210 20.75 13.48 -28.19
CA LYS A 210 21.17 14.68 -27.45
C LYS A 210 22.39 14.47 -26.56
N ARG A 211 22.79 13.22 -26.32
CA ARG A 211 23.95 12.86 -25.48
C ARG A 211 25.21 12.72 -26.33
#